data_AF-A0A7J5AP79-F1
#
_entry.id   AF-A0A7J5AP79-F1
#
_cell.length_a   1.000
_cell.length_b   1.000
_cell.length_c   1.000
_cell.angle_alpha   90.00
_cell.angle_beta   90.00
_cell.angle_gamma   90.00
#
_symmetry.space_group_name_H-M   'P 1'
#
loop_
_entity.id
_entity.type
_entity.pdbx_description
1 polymer ?
#
loop_
_entity_poly.entity_id
_entity_poly.type
_entity_poly.pdbx_seq_one_letter_code
_entity_poly.pdbx_strand_id
1 'polypeptide(L)'
;MENYINNYVFKALDAFYYDLEETMESLNYALSYDDKNTMALTLMGRVYAEKLYKYSEAIEYYKEVLAININAFEVYSPYINVLLWNEDLKEAEDFIDFALTVKGSDKAMLYLKKAVVKEHQKKYKSALKFIKLAKEHSYNSDFMYTIDTTKDRIKEKMPNTKKKKTTKNNKKKKKK
;
A
#
# COMPACT_ATOMS: atom_id res chain seq x y z
N MET A 1 23.89 -0.29 -25.14
CA MET A 1 22.90 0.72 -24.72
C MET A 1 22.16 0.30 -23.46
N GLU A 2 21.72 -0.96 -23.29
CA GLU A 2 21.12 -1.47 -22.03
C GLU A 2 21.94 -1.17 -20.77
N ASN A 3 23.28 -1.21 -20.86
CA ASN A 3 24.16 -0.99 -19.71
C ASN A 3 24.14 0.46 -19.16
N TYR A 4 23.75 1.44 -19.98
CA TYR A 4 23.65 2.84 -19.56
C TYR A 4 22.29 3.17 -18.95
N ILE A 5 21.21 2.59 -19.49
CA ILE A 5 19.84 2.75 -18.97
C ILE A 5 19.77 2.26 -17.52
N ASN A 6 20.33 1.07 -17.27
CA ASN A 6 20.39 0.51 -15.92
C ASN A 6 21.20 1.39 -14.95
N ASN A 7 22.23 2.08 -15.43
CA ASN A 7 23.08 2.93 -14.59
C ASN A 7 22.31 4.14 -14.03
N TYR A 8 21.53 4.85 -14.85
CA TYR A 8 20.77 6.01 -14.38
C TYR A 8 19.58 5.65 -13.48
N VAL A 9 18.92 4.51 -13.74
CA VAL A 9 17.87 4.01 -12.84
C VAL A 9 18.46 3.67 -11.46
N PHE A 10 19.63 3.02 -11.40
CA PHE A 10 20.27 2.72 -10.11
C PHE A 10 20.73 3.98 -9.39
N LYS A 11 21.32 4.95 -10.09
CA LYS A 11 21.66 6.25 -9.49
C LYS A 11 20.44 6.96 -8.89
N ALA A 12 19.33 6.98 -9.62
CA ALA A 12 18.09 7.57 -9.11
C ALA A 12 17.58 6.82 -7.87
N LEU A 13 17.66 5.49 -7.84
CA LEU A 13 17.26 4.68 -6.68
C LEU A 13 18.14 4.95 -5.45
N ASP A 14 19.46 5.04 -5.63
CA ASP A 14 20.41 5.31 -4.55
C ASP A 14 20.21 6.72 -3.96
N ALA A 15 19.96 7.71 -4.83
CA ALA A 15 19.73 9.11 -4.42
C ALA A 15 18.35 9.35 -3.80
N PHE A 16 17.33 8.54 -4.11
CA PHE A 16 15.90 8.79 -3.83
C PHE A 16 15.57 9.29 -2.41
N TYR A 17 16.26 8.78 -1.39
CA TYR A 17 15.96 9.11 0.00
C TYR A 17 16.66 10.37 0.51
N TYR A 18 17.71 10.83 -0.15
CA TYR A 18 18.63 11.86 0.40
C TYR A 18 18.88 13.03 -0.55
N ASP A 19 18.79 12.82 -1.86
CA ASP A 19 19.01 13.85 -2.89
C ASP A 19 17.92 13.79 -3.97
N LEU A 20 16.94 14.71 -3.85
CA LEU A 20 15.84 14.79 -4.80
C LEU A 20 16.27 15.37 -6.15
N GLU A 21 17.27 16.24 -6.19
CA GLU A 21 17.75 16.87 -7.42
C GLU A 21 18.47 15.84 -8.29
N GLU A 22 19.41 15.09 -7.70
CA GLU A 22 20.10 14.00 -8.40
C GLU A 22 19.14 12.89 -8.84
N THR A 23 18.12 12.59 -8.01
CA THR A 23 17.06 11.64 -8.38
C THR A 23 16.35 12.10 -9.65
N MET A 24 15.89 13.35 -9.69
CA MET A 24 15.16 13.89 -10.84
C MET A 24 16.03 13.98 -12.09
N GLU A 25 17.28 14.43 -11.97
CA GLU A 25 18.22 14.48 -13.08
C GLU A 25 18.46 13.07 -13.67
N SER A 26 18.77 12.10 -12.81
CA SER A 26 19.02 10.72 -13.21
C SER A 26 17.78 10.07 -13.86
N LEU A 27 16.58 10.34 -13.33
CA LEU A 27 15.33 9.87 -13.93
C LEU A 27 15.08 10.47 -15.31
N ASN A 28 15.29 11.78 -15.47
CA ASN A 28 15.15 12.44 -16.77
C ASN A 28 16.12 11.86 -17.80
N TYR A 29 17.38 11.59 -17.41
CA TYR A 29 18.31 10.90 -18.29
C TYR A 29 17.82 9.50 -18.64
N ALA A 30 17.42 8.68 -17.66
CA ALA A 30 16.93 7.33 -17.92
C ALA A 30 15.77 7.31 -18.91
N LEU A 31 14.76 8.17 -18.70
CA LEU A 31 13.57 8.28 -19.55
C LEU A 31 13.88 8.90 -20.93
N SER A 32 14.93 9.71 -21.06
CA SER A 32 15.37 10.21 -22.38
C SER A 32 15.96 9.10 -23.27
N TYR A 33 16.51 8.04 -22.67
CA TYR A 33 17.03 6.88 -23.40
C TYR A 33 15.95 5.81 -23.63
N ASP A 34 15.05 5.64 -22.68
CA ASP A 34 13.92 4.70 -22.75
C ASP A 34 12.71 5.28 -21.99
N ASP A 35 11.81 5.90 -22.74
CA ASP A 35 10.60 6.54 -22.21
C ASP A 35 9.60 5.52 -21.62
N LYS A 36 9.79 4.23 -21.89
CA LYS A 36 8.93 3.14 -21.41
C LYS A 36 9.56 2.31 -20.29
N ASN A 37 10.67 2.78 -19.71
CA ASN A 37 11.31 2.09 -18.62
C ASN A 37 10.41 2.06 -17.36
N THR A 38 9.84 0.90 -17.04
CA THR A 38 8.85 0.76 -15.97
C THR A 38 9.42 1.09 -14.58
N MET A 39 10.71 0.82 -14.34
CA MET A 39 11.36 1.14 -13.08
C MET A 39 11.53 2.66 -12.92
N ALA A 40 11.99 3.35 -13.98
CA ALA A 40 12.15 4.81 -13.98
C ALA A 40 10.80 5.51 -13.82
N LEU A 41 9.78 5.12 -14.58
CA LEU A 41 8.42 5.67 -14.48
C LEU A 41 7.81 5.40 -13.08
N THR A 42 8.00 4.20 -12.53
CA THR A 42 7.55 3.89 -11.16
C THR A 42 8.24 4.79 -10.15
N LEU A 43 9.55 5.00 -10.25
CA LEU A 43 10.28 5.86 -9.34
C LEU A 43 9.91 7.34 -9.51
N MET A 44 9.63 7.79 -10.74
CA MET A 44 9.05 9.11 -11.02
C MET A 44 7.71 9.28 -10.31
N GLY A 45 6.78 8.32 -10.48
CA GLY A 45 5.51 8.32 -9.75
C GLY A 45 5.70 8.37 -8.23
N ARG A 46 6.72 7.68 -7.69
CA ARG A 46 7.05 7.75 -6.26
C ARG A 46 7.58 9.12 -5.83
N VAL A 47 8.36 9.81 -6.66
CA VAL A 47 8.76 11.20 -6.37
C VAL A 47 7.52 12.09 -6.25
N TYR A 48 6.61 12.02 -7.23
CA TYR A 48 5.38 12.81 -7.21
C TYR A 48 4.51 12.48 -5.98
N ALA A 49 4.36 11.20 -5.62
CA ALA A 49 3.54 10.80 -4.48
C ALA A 49 4.19 11.08 -3.11
N GLU A 50 5.44 10.67 -2.92
CA GLU A 50 6.10 10.61 -1.61
C GLU A 50 6.85 11.89 -1.24
N LYS A 51 7.33 12.66 -2.24
CA LYS A 51 8.16 13.86 -2.03
C LYS A 51 7.41 15.15 -2.33
N LEU A 52 6.57 15.13 -3.36
CA LEU A 52 5.83 16.32 -3.83
C LEU A 52 4.35 16.32 -3.41
N TYR A 53 3.83 15.22 -2.88
CA TYR A 53 2.42 15.04 -2.49
C TYR A 53 1.42 15.34 -3.62
N LYS A 54 1.85 15.08 -4.85
CA LYS A 54 1.12 15.25 -6.11
C LYS A 54 0.53 13.91 -6.54
N TYR A 55 -0.55 13.51 -5.88
CA TYR A 55 -1.09 12.16 -6.02
C TYR A 55 -1.69 11.89 -7.40
N SER A 56 -2.39 12.87 -8.00
CA SER A 56 -2.96 12.74 -9.34
C SER A 56 -1.88 12.49 -10.39
N GLU A 57 -0.80 13.28 -10.39
CA GLU A 57 0.32 13.07 -11.31
C GLU A 57 1.00 11.72 -11.10
N ALA A 58 1.19 11.29 -9.84
CA ALA A 58 1.76 9.98 -9.54
C ALA A 58 0.89 8.82 -10.06
N ILE A 59 -0.44 8.93 -9.93
CA ILE A 59 -1.39 7.94 -10.44
C ILE A 59 -1.25 7.77 -11.95
N GLU A 60 -1.07 8.86 -12.71
CA GLU A 60 -0.89 8.79 -14.16
C GLU A 60 0.39 8.03 -14.53
N TYR A 61 1.52 8.30 -13.87
CA TYR A 61 2.75 7.52 -14.08
C TYR A 61 2.55 6.02 -13.79
N TYR A 62 1.83 5.69 -12.72
CA TYR A 62 1.59 4.28 -12.38
C TYR A 62 0.65 3.59 -13.37
N LYS A 63 -0.36 4.30 -13.89
CA LYS A 63 -1.22 3.80 -14.97
C LYS A 63 -0.43 3.57 -16.26
N GLU A 64 0.49 4.46 -16.59
CA GLU A 64 1.38 4.31 -17.73
C GLU A 64 2.25 3.04 -17.61
N VAL A 65 2.86 2.80 -16.44
CA VAL A 65 3.64 1.58 -16.17
C VAL A 65 2.80 0.32 -16.42
N LEU A 66 1.57 0.28 -15.89
CA LEU A 66 0.68 -0.87 -16.05
C LEU A 66 0.20 -1.06 -17.50
N ALA A 67 0.08 0.02 -18.26
CA ALA A 67 -0.22 -0.04 -19.70
C ALA A 67 0.95 -0.59 -20.52
N ILE A 68 2.19 -0.29 -20.11
CA ILE A 68 3.41 -0.84 -20.74
C ILE A 68 3.58 -2.32 -20.42
N ASN A 69 3.50 -2.67 -19.13
CA ASN A 69 3.69 -4.04 -18.67
C ASN A 69 2.85 -4.32 -17.43
N ILE A 70 1.82 -5.14 -17.60
CA ILE A 70 0.95 -5.53 -16.50
C ILE A 70 1.68 -6.33 -15.41
N ASN A 71 2.81 -6.97 -15.73
CA ASN A 71 3.64 -7.72 -14.79
C ASN A 71 4.78 -6.88 -14.17
N ALA A 72 4.75 -5.55 -14.30
CA ALA A 72 5.66 -4.64 -13.59
C ALA A 72 5.32 -4.59 -12.10
N PHE A 73 5.66 -5.64 -11.34
CA PHE A 73 5.25 -5.80 -9.95
C PHE A 73 5.81 -4.71 -9.01
N GLU A 74 6.87 -4.03 -9.41
CA GLU A 74 7.45 -2.89 -8.70
C GLU A 74 6.45 -1.74 -8.49
N VAL A 75 5.47 -1.57 -9.39
CA VAL A 75 4.49 -0.47 -9.31
C VAL A 75 3.29 -0.79 -8.42
N TYR A 76 3.03 -2.06 -8.13
CA TYR A 76 1.77 -2.50 -7.53
C TYR A 76 1.56 -1.89 -6.14
N SER A 77 2.57 -1.98 -5.27
CA SER A 77 2.49 -1.43 -3.91
C SER A 77 2.47 0.12 -3.92
N PRO A 78 3.36 0.81 -4.65
CA PRO A 78 3.30 2.27 -4.80
C PRO A 78 1.95 2.78 -5.31
N TYR A 79 1.37 2.13 -6.32
CA TYR A 79 0.08 2.54 -6.88
C TYR A 79 -1.06 2.38 -5.86
N ILE A 80 -1.13 1.24 -5.18
CA ILE A 80 -2.13 1.04 -4.12
C ILE A 80 -1.96 2.07 -2.99
N ASN A 81 -0.72 2.39 -2.62
CA ASN A 81 -0.46 3.38 -1.57
C ASN A 81 -0.96 4.76 -1.95
N VAL A 82 -0.67 5.23 -3.17
CA VAL A 82 -1.11 6.56 -3.58
C VAL A 82 -2.63 6.66 -3.66
N LEU A 83 -3.32 5.61 -4.13
CA LEU A 83 -4.78 5.56 -4.12
C LEU A 83 -5.34 5.62 -2.69
N LEU A 84 -4.70 4.94 -1.73
CA LEU A 84 -5.07 5.01 -0.32
C LEU A 84 -4.83 6.40 0.29
N TRP A 85 -3.71 7.06 -0.04
CA TRP A 85 -3.38 8.42 0.42
C TRP A 85 -4.30 9.48 -0.19
N ASN A 86 -4.72 9.28 -1.43
CA ASN A 86 -5.68 10.13 -2.12
C ASN A 86 -7.15 9.81 -1.79
N GLU A 87 -7.40 8.86 -0.88
CA GLU A 87 -8.72 8.38 -0.47
C GLU A 87 -9.58 7.74 -1.59
N ASP A 88 -8.96 7.31 -2.69
CA ASP A 88 -9.59 6.60 -3.82
C ASP A 88 -9.82 5.11 -3.50
N LEU A 89 -10.56 4.84 -2.42
CA LEU A 89 -10.69 3.50 -1.84
C LEU A 89 -11.33 2.47 -2.79
N LYS A 90 -12.19 2.93 -3.71
CA LYS A 90 -12.86 2.05 -4.68
C LYS A 90 -11.89 1.59 -5.76
N GLU A 91 -11.13 2.52 -6.34
CA GLU A 91 -10.09 2.20 -7.34
C GLU A 91 -8.99 1.34 -6.73
N ALA A 92 -8.59 1.62 -5.48
CA ALA A 92 -7.65 0.76 -4.76
C ALA A 92 -8.18 -0.68 -4.60
N GLU A 93 -9.45 -0.83 -4.23
CA GLU A 93 -10.06 -2.17 -4.08
C GLU A 93 -10.13 -2.90 -5.42
N ASP A 94 -10.58 -2.22 -6.47
CA ASP A 94 -10.75 -2.82 -7.80
C ASP A 94 -9.40 -3.23 -8.40
N PHE A 95 -8.36 -2.40 -8.24
CA PHE A 95 -7.00 -2.75 -8.67
C PHE A 95 -6.43 -3.94 -7.87
N ILE A 96 -6.63 -3.99 -6.55
CA ILE A 96 -6.17 -5.14 -5.75
C ILE A 96 -6.86 -6.43 -6.22
N ASP A 97 -8.15 -6.36 -6.55
CA ASP A 97 -8.91 -7.53 -7.01
C ASP A 97 -8.41 -8.02 -8.36
N PHE A 98 -8.11 -7.11 -9.27
CA PHE A 98 -7.40 -7.42 -10.50
C PHE A 98 -6.03 -8.04 -10.22
N ALA A 99 -5.18 -7.38 -9.42
CA ALA A 99 -3.81 -7.81 -9.14
C ALA A 99 -3.73 -9.20 -8.48
N LEU A 100 -4.74 -9.57 -7.69
CA LEU A 100 -4.87 -10.91 -7.10
C LEU A 100 -5.10 -12.00 -8.16
N THR A 101 -5.57 -11.67 -9.37
CA THR A 101 -5.70 -12.63 -10.48
C THR A 101 -4.40 -12.84 -11.27
N VAL A 102 -3.46 -11.89 -11.20
CA VAL A 102 -2.20 -11.93 -11.98
C VAL A 102 -1.26 -13.00 -11.42
N LYS A 103 -0.71 -13.86 -12.29
CA LYS A 103 0.25 -14.88 -11.88
C LYS A 103 1.59 -14.23 -11.51
N GLY A 104 2.13 -14.58 -10.35
CA GLY A 104 3.43 -14.06 -9.88
C GLY A 104 3.35 -12.82 -9.00
N SER A 105 2.18 -12.16 -8.89
CA SER A 105 2.01 -11.06 -7.95
C SER A 105 2.07 -11.53 -6.48
N ASP A 106 2.60 -10.68 -5.61
CA ASP A 106 2.70 -10.94 -4.17
C ASP A 106 1.30 -10.94 -3.51
N LYS A 107 0.75 -12.15 -3.32
CA LYS A 107 -0.59 -12.34 -2.74
C LYS A 107 -0.66 -11.88 -1.29
N ALA A 108 0.41 -12.08 -0.52
CA ALA A 108 0.43 -11.71 0.89
C ALA A 108 0.34 -10.18 1.04
N MET A 109 1.14 -9.44 0.26
CA MET A 109 1.09 -7.99 0.18
C MET A 109 -0.27 -7.48 -0.27
N LEU A 110 -0.84 -8.05 -1.33
CA LEU A 110 -2.15 -7.63 -1.86
C LEU A 110 -3.28 -7.84 -0.85
N TYR A 111 -3.32 -8.99 -0.16
CA TYR A 111 -4.31 -9.22 0.90
C TYR A 111 -4.13 -8.27 2.08
N LEU A 112 -2.88 -7.97 2.47
CA LEU A 112 -2.62 -6.98 3.51
C LEU A 112 -3.15 -5.59 3.10
N LYS A 113 -2.88 -5.15 1.87
CA LYS A 113 -3.44 -3.89 1.36
C LYS A 113 -4.96 -3.91 1.31
N LYS A 114 -5.58 -5.03 0.92
CA LYS A 114 -7.04 -5.16 0.94
C LYS A 114 -7.61 -5.04 2.36
N ALA A 115 -6.90 -5.58 3.36
CA ALA A 115 -7.26 -5.37 4.75
C ALA A 115 -7.22 -3.89 5.15
N VAL A 116 -6.20 -3.14 4.70
CA VAL A 116 -6.08 -1.68 4.93
C VAL A 116 -7.21 -0.91 4.25
N VAL A 117 -7.60 -1.25 3.01
CA VAL A 117 -8.78 -0.66 2.35
C VAL A 117 -10.04 -0.88 3.21
N LYS A 118 -10.26 -2.11 3.69
CA LYS A 118 -11.41 -2.42 4.57
C LYS A 118 -11.34 -1.71 5.92
N GLU A 119 -10.13 -1.48 6.45
CA GLU A 119 -9.90 -0.69 7.64
C GLU A 119 -10.30 0.78 7.43
N HIS A 120 -9.89 1.40 6.31
CA HIS A 120 -10.30 2.77 5.92
C HIS A 120 -11.82 2.88 5.80
N GLN A 121 -12.47 1.87 5.22
CA GLN A 121 -13.93 1.77 5.13
C GLN A 121 -14.62 1.46 6.49
N LYS A 122 -13.86 1.34 7.59
CA LYS A 122 -14.34 0.93 8.93
C LYS A 122 -15.01 -0.46 8.97
N LYS A 123 -14.76 -1.30 7.96
CA LYS A 123 -15.25 -2.68 7.85
C LYS A 123 -14.29 -3.65 8.54
N TYR A 124 -14.05 -3.46 9.83
CA TYR A 124 -12.98 -4.15 10.58
C TYR A 124 -13.09 -5.69 10.55
N LYS A 125 -14.30 -6.25 10.63
CA LYS A 125 -14.50 -7.71 10.51
C LYS A 125 -14.03 -8.23 9.15
N SER A 126 -14.28 -7.48 8.08
CA SER A 126 -13.81 -7.82 6.74
C SER A 126 -12.29 -7.65 6.63
N ALA A 127 -11.73 -6.60 7.22
CA ALA A 127 -10.29 -6.38 7.26
C ALA A 127 -9.57 -7.57 7.92
N LEU A 128 -10.06 -8.06 9.07
CA LEU A 128 -9.49 -9.22 9.75
C LEU A 128 -9.57 -10.52 8.95
N LYS A 129 -10.54 -10.69 8.05
CA LYS A 129 -10.58 -11.83 7.11
C LYS A 129 -9.42 -11.75 6.13
N PHE A 130 -9.16 -10.57 5.55
CA PHE A 130 -8.04 -10.37 4.64
C PHE A 130 -6.67 -10.45 5.34
N ILE A 131 -6.58 -10.07 6.62
CA ILE A 131 -5.38 -10.33 7.43
C ILE A 131 -5.10 -11.83 7.54
N LYS A 132 -6.12 -12.68 7.72
CA LYS A 132 -5.94 -14.13 7.75
C LYS A 132 -5.38 -14.65 6.42
N LEU A 133 -5.94 -14.20 5.30
CA LEU A 133 -5.44 -14.55 3.97
C LEU A 133 -4.00 -14.05 3.75
N ALA A 134 -3.67 -12.83 4.17
CA ALA A 134 -2.31 -12.31 4.09
C ALA A 134 -1.31 -13.19 4.84
N LYS A 135 -1.69 -13.70 6.03
CA LYS A 135 -0.86 -14.65 6.81
C LYS A 135 -0.67 -15.99 6.09
N GLU A 136 -1.74 -16.55 5.51
CA GLU A 136 -1.69 -17.83 4.80
C GLU A 136 -0.76 -17.80 3.57
N HIS A 137 -0.60 -16.63 2.96
CA HIS A 137 0.26 -16.42 1.81
C HIS A 137 1.65 -15.83 2.15
N SER A 138 1.94 -15.57 3.42
CA SER A 138 3.24 -15.04 3.86
C SER A 138 4.19 -16.17 4.28
N TYR A 139 5.44 -16.10 3.80
CA TYR A 139 6.46 -17.13 4.04
C TYR A 139 7.74 -16.57 4.66
N ASN A 140 7.74 -15.32 5.14
CA ASN A 140 8.89 -14.70 5.80
C ASN A 140 8.48 -13.99 7.10
N SER A 141 9.40 -13.95 8.05
CA SER A 141 9.16 -13.44 9.41
C SER A 141 8.89 -11.94 9.44
N ASP A 142 9.62 -11.16 8.66
CA ASP A 142 9.53 -9.69 8.66
C ASP A 142 8.14 -9.22 8.19
N PHE A 143 7.64 -9.84 7.13
CA PHE A 143 6.30 -9.56 6.64
C PHE A 143 5.22 -10.10 7.58
N MET A 144 5.45 -11.26 8.22
CA MET A 144 4.54 -11.77 9.25
C MET A 144 4.36 -10.78 10.41
N TYR A 145 5.45 -10.17 10.89
CA TYR A 145 5.41 -9.13 11.91
C TYR A 145 4.58 -7.92 11.46
N THR A 146 4.74 -7.49 10.21
CA THR A 146 3.94 -6.40 9.62
C THR A 146 2.44 -6.74 9.59
N ILE A 147 2.10 -7.99 9.28
CA ILE A 147 0.69 -8.44 9.27
C ILE A 147 0.12 -8.47 10.70
N ASP A 148 0.89 -8.93 11.69
CA ASP A 148 0.44 -8.99 13.09
C ASP A 148 0.25 -7.61 13.72
N THR A 149 1.20 -6.70 13.52
CA THR A 149 1.04 -5.30 13.98
C THR A 149 -0.18 -4.63 13.33
N THR A 150 -0.42 -4.89 12.04
CA THR A 150 -1.62 -4.39 11.35
C THR A 150 -2.91 -5.00 11.91
N LYS A 151 -2.91 -6.30 12.21
CA LYS A 151 -4.04 -7.00 12.84
C LYS A 151 -4.42 -6.36 14.16
N ASP A 152 -3.42 -6.08 15.00
CA ASP A 152 -3.66 -5.53 16.33
C ASP A 152 -4.15 -4.08 16.25
N ARG A 153 -3.56 -3.25 15.38
CA ARG A 153 -4.09 -1.92 15.05
C ARG A 153 -5.57 -1.96 14.63
N ILE A 154 -5.95 -2.89 13.77
CA ILE A 154 -7.35 -3.04 13.31
C ILE A 154 -8.27 -3.39 14.49
N LYS A 155 -7.85 -4.30 15.38
CA LYS A 155 -8.65 -4.69 16.55
C LYS A 155 -8.84 -3.54 17.52
N GLU A 156 -7.81 -2.73 17.75
CA GLU A 156 -7.89 -1.55 18.63
C GLU A 156 -8.93 -0.54 18.16
N LYS A 157 -9.10 -0.41 16.83
CA LYS A 157 -10.11 0.47 16.22
C LYS A 157 -11.53 -0.10 16.26
N MET A 158 -11.73 -1.37 16.63
CA MET A 158 -13.06 -1.97 16.65
C MET A 158 -13.91 -1.39 17.79
N PRO A 159 -15.18 -1.02 17.54
CA PRO A 159 -16.07 -0.59 18.61
C PRO A 159 -16.28 -1.73 19.61
N ASN A 160 -15.87 -1.49 20.86
CA ASN A 160 -16.05 -2.44 21.96
C ASN A 160 -17.53 -2.78 22.16
N THR A 161 -17.94 -4.03 21.91
CA THR A 161 -19.28 -4.54 22.26
C THR A 161 -19.46 -4.78 23.77
N LYS A 162 -18.59 -4.24 24.63
CA LYS A 162 -18.66 -4.37 26.09
C LYS A 162 -18.60 -3.04 26.83
N LYS A 163 -19.67 -2.23 26.76
CA LYS A 163 -20.09 -1.33 27.85
C LYS A 163 -21.63 -1.25 27.94
N LYS A 164 -22.25 -2.33 28.44
CA LYS A 164 -23.51 -2.28 29.20
C LYS A 164 -23.46 -3.34 30.30
N LYS A 165 -22.76 -3.03 31.40
CA LYS A 165 -23.16 -3.49 32.73
C LYS A 165 -23.71 -2.27 33.45
N THR A 166 -25.01 -2.04 33.29
CA THR A 166 -25.77 -1.21 34.22
C THR A 166 -25.64 -1.85 35.61
N THR A 167 -24.89 -1.22 36.50
CA THR A 167 -24.96 -1.46 37.94
C THR A 167 -26.31 -0.96 38.46
N LYS A 168 -27.36 -1.74 38.20
CA LYS A 168 -28.57 -1.73 39.02
C LYS A 168 -28.46 -2.90 39.99
N ASN A 169 -27.90 -2.64 41.16
CA ASN A 169 -28.26 -3.33 42.40
C ASN A 169 -27.66 -2.58 43.58
N ASN A 170 -28.51 -1.76 44.23
CA ASN A 170 -28.64 -1.78 45.69
C ASN A 170 -29.91 -1.00 46.11
N LYS A 171 -31.06 -1.64 45.94
CA LYS A 171 -32.16 -1.50 46.89
C LYS A 171 -32.12 -2.72 47.81
N LYS A 172 -31.68 -2.56 49.06
CA LYS A 172 -32.44 -2.96 50.27
C LYS A 172 -31.58 -2.96 51.56
N LYS A 173 -32.20 -2.38 52.61
CA LYS A 173 -32.03 -2.56 54.07
C LYS A 173 -30.87 -1.77 54.70
N LYS A 174 -31.04 -0.99 55.78
CA LYS A 174 -32.00 -0.94 56.93
C LYS A 174 -32.20 0.58 57.26
N LYS A 175 -33.33 1.17 57.66
CA LYS A 175 -34.41 0.84 58.62
C LYS A 175 -33.93 0.17 59.91
N LYS A 176 -33.30 0.95 60.79
CA LYS A 176 -33.77 1.23 62.15
C LYS A 176 -32.87 2.29 62.76
#